data_AF-A0A5J6L1H2-F1
#
_entry.id   AF-A0A5J6L1H2-F1
#
_cell.length_a   1.000
_cell.length_b   1.000
_cell.length_c   1.000
_cell.angle_alpha   90.00
_cell.angle_beta   90.00
_cell.angle_gamma   90.00
#
_symmetry.space_group_name_H-M   'P 1'
#
loop_
_entity.id
_entity.type
_entity.pdbx_description
1 polymer ?
#
loop_
_entity_poly.entity_id
_entity_poly.type
_entity_poly.pdbx_seq_one_letter_code
_entity_poly.pdbx_strand_id
1 'polypeptide(L)'
;MGQFSVSTPALGYSASAMIGAVSQFDGHVSQISGVVTSIVGASWSGDAAEAFAESWAEWQTNAGLVRDALTDIAARVQGAETGYTMTEMQVTAASRSSTVGTRRQGGGTA
;
A
#
# COMPACT_ATOMS: atom_id res chain seq x y z
N MET A 1 14.13 13.69 25.13
CA MET A 1 13.74 13.40 23.72
C MET A 1 13.06 12.05 23.71
N GLY A 2 11.78 11.99 23.33
CA GLY A 2 11.06 10.72 23.21
C GLY A 2 11.52 9.95 21.98
N GLN A 3 11.82 8.66 22.14
CA GLN A 3 12.16 7.77 21.04
C GLN A 3 10.88 7.47 20.24
N PHE A 4 10.78 8.03 19.04
CA PHE A 4 9.76 7.62 18.07
C PHE A 4 10.20 6.28 17.47
N SER A 5 9.78 5.16 18.07
CA SER A 5 9.92 3.84 17.45
C SER A 5 8.67 3.57 16.63
N VAL A 6 8.78 3.70 15.30
CA VAL A 6 7.75 3.22 14.39
C VAL A 6 7.85 1.69 14.39
N SER A 7 6.80 1.01 14.84
CA SER A 7 6.79 -0.45 14.84
C SER A 7 6.70 -0.97 13.41
N THR A 8 7.82 -1.40 12.84
CA THR A 8 7.93 -2.06 11.53
C THR A 8 6.85 -3.15 11.31
N PRO A 9 6.46 -3.97 12.31
CA PRO A 9 5.35 -4.91 12.18
C PRO A 9 3.99 -4.28 11.85
N ALA A 10 3.71 -3.06 12.34
CA ALA A 10 2.47 -2.34 12.05
C ALA A 10 2.42 -1.84 10.59
N LEU A 11 3.58 -1.53 10.01
CA LEU A 11 3.70 -1.13 8.61
C LEU A 11 3.48 -2.31 7.66
N GLY A 12 4.07 -3.47 7.94
CA GLY A 12 3.85 -4.68 7.13
C GLY A 12 2.41 -5.17 7.15
N TYR A 13 1.73 -5.08 8.31
CA TYR A 13 0.29 -5.30 8.40
C TYR A 13 -0.50 -4.30 7.54
N SER A 14 -0.13 -3.02 7.58
CA SER A 14 -0.80 -1.96 6.81
C SER A 14 -0.61 -2.12 5.30
N ALA A 15 0.59 -2.51 4.85
CA ALA A 15 0.86 -2.79 3.43
C ALA A 15 0.01 -3.95 2.93
N SER A 16 -0.05 -5.04 3.69
CA SER A 16 -0.85 -6.23 3.37
C SER A 16 -2.35 -5.90 3.33
N ALA A 17 -2.83 -5.09 4.27
CA ALA A 17 -4.22 -4.62 4.29
C ALA A 17 -4.55 -3.74 3.06
N MET A 18 -3.64 -2.88 2.63
CA MET A 18 -3.82 -2.03 1.44
C MET A 18 -3.85 -2.86 0.15
N ILE A 19 -2.99 -3.86 0.02
CA ILE A 19 -3.04 -4.81 -1.12
C ILE A 19 -4.38 -5.57 -1.11
N GLY A 20 -4.84 -6.00 0.06
CA GLY A 20 -6.16 -6.61 0.22
C GLY A 20 -7.31 -5.68 -0.17
N ALA A 21 -7.19 -4.37 0.10
CA ALA A 21 -8.18 -3.37 -0.28
C ALA A 21 -8.21 -3.15 -1.80
N VAL A 22 -7.06 -3.14 -2.49
CA VAL A 22 -6.99 -3.08 -3.96
C VAL A 22 -7.70 -4.29 -4.58
N SER A 23 -7.42 -5.49 -4.08
CA SER A 23 -8.08 -6.71 -4.59
C SER A 23 -9.59 -6.71 -4.38
N GLN A 24 -10.07 -6.21 -3.23
CA GLN A 24 -11.50 -6.06 -2.97
C GLN A 24 -12.15 -5.01 -3.89
N PHE A 25 -11.45 -3.90 -4.12
CA PHE A 25 -11.90 -2.87 -5.05
C PHE A 25 -12.07 -3.42 -6.47
N ASP A 26 -11.05 -4.15 -6.98
CA ASP A 26 -11.09 -4.79 -8.29
C ASP A 26 -12.27 -5.78 -8.40
N GLY A 27 -12.52 -6.55 -7.34
CA GLY A 27 -13.67 -7.47 -7.26
C GLY A 27 -15.01 -6.75 -7.36
N HIS A 28 -15.20 -5.66 -6.63
CA HIS A 28 -16.43 -4.86 -6.68
C HIS A 28 -16.63 -4.21 -8.05
N VAL A 29 -15.58 -3.65 -8.65
CA VAL A 29 -15.65 -3.07 -10.00
C VAL A 29 -16.05 -4.14 -11.01
N SER A 30 -15.44 -5.33 -10.96
CA SER A 30 -15.80 -6.45 -11.83
C SER A 30 -17.26 -6.86 -11.69
N GLN A 31 -17.76 -6.95 -10.45
CA GLN A 31 -19.15 -7.30 -10.17
C GLN A 31 -20.13 -6.28 -10.77
N ILE A 32 -19.90 -4.98 -10.54
CA ILE A 32 -20.78 -3.92 -11.06
C ILE A 32 -20.73 -3.90 -12.59
N SER A 33 -19.54 -4.03 -13.18
CA SER A 33 -19.37 -4.11 -14.64
C SER A 33 -20.14 -5.27 -15.25
N GLY A 34 -20.13 -6.45 -14.60
CA GLY A 34 -20.91 -7.60 -15.04
C GLY A 34 -22.43 -7.34 -15.02
N VAL A 35 -22.93 -6.69 -13.97
CA VAL A 35 -24.35 -6.30 -13.89
C VAL A 35 -24.71 -5.32 -15.01
N VAL A 36 -23.90 -4.27 -15.20
CA VAL A 36 -24.18 -3.23 -16.20
C VAL A 36 -24.16 -3.81 -17.62
N THR A 37 -23.14 -4.60 -17.97
CA THR A 37 -23.03 -5.20 -19.31
C THR A 37 -24.13 -6.23 -19.59
N SER A 38 -24.75 -6.81 -18.57
CA SER A 38 -25.90 -7.72 -18.75
C SER A 38 -27.21 -6.98 -19.09
N ILE A 39 -27.30 -5.69 -18.81
CA ILE A 39 -28.52 -4.89 -18.94
C ILE A 39 -28.45 -3.97 -20.17
N VAL A 40 -27.36 -3.22 -20.31
CA VAL A 40 -27.17 -2.22 -21.36
C VAL A 40 -26.95 -2.91 -22.70
N GLY A 41 -27.75 -2.57 -23.70
CA GLY A 41 -27.67 -3.14 -25.05
C GLY A 41 -28.36 -4.49 -25.24
N ALA A 42 -28.79 -5.14 -24.14
CA ALA A 42 -29.60 -6.35 -24.18
C ALA A 42 -31.08 -6.03 -23.94
N SER A 43 -31.47 -5.83 -22.68
CA SER A 43 -32.86 -5.54 -22.29
C SER A 43 -33.17 -4.06 -22.22
N TRP A 44 -32.13 -3.20 -22.17
CA TRP A 44 -32.28 -1.75 -22.11
C TRP A 44 -31.53 -1.08 -23.26
N SER A 45 -32.27 -0.37 -24.11
CA SER A 45 -31.79 0.30 -25.32
C SER A 45 -32.53 1.62 -25.57
N GLY A 46 -32.04 2.41 -26.54
CA GLY A 46 -32.53 3.76 -26.86
C GLY A 46 -31.72 4.87 -26.19
N ASP A 47 -32.10 6.13 -26.45
CA ASP A 47 -31.32 7.33 -26.08
C ASP A 47 -30.92 7.38 -24.59
N ALA A 48 -31.79 6.90 -23.69
CA ALA A 48 -31.49 6.84 -22.26
C ALA A 48 -30.39 5.81 -21.92
N ALA A 49 -30.34 4.68 -22.63
CA ALA A 49 -29.30 3.68 -22.47
C ALA A 49 -27.96 4.17 -23.04
N GLU A 50 -27.99 4.96 -24.12
CA GLU A 50 -26.80 5.60 -24.70
C GLU A 50 -26.21 6.65 -23.74
N ALA A 51 -27.05 7.55 -23.20
CA ALA A 51 -26.61 8.54 -22.20
C ALA A 51 -26.04 7.88 -20.93
N PHE A 52 -26.63 6.76 -20.51
CA PHE A 52 -26.08 5.96 -19.41
C PHE A 52 -24.72 5.34 -19.78
N ALA A 53 -24.55 4.83 -21.00
CA ALA A 53 -23.28 4.25 -21.44
C ALA A 53 -22.13 5.27 -21.41
N GLU A 54 -22.40 6.54 -21.75
CA GLU A 54 -21.43 7.62 -21.59
C GLU A 54 -21.07 7.87 -20.12
N SER A 55 -22.07 8.00 -19.25
CA SER A 55 -21.86 8.16 -17.80
C SER A 55 -21.14 6.96 -17.18
N TRP A 56 -21.37 5.77 -17.72
CA TRP A 56 -20.71 4.54 -17.32
C TRP A 56 -19.23 4.49 -17.74
N ALA A 57 -18.90 5.02 -18.92
CA ALA A 57 -17.50 5.18 -19.34
C ALA A 57 -16.74 6.16 -18.43
N GLU A 58 -17.39 7.26 -18.02
CA GLU A 58 -16.82 8.19 -17.04
C GLU A 58 -16.63 7.51 -15.68
N TRP A 59 -17.62 6.75 -15.20
CA TRP A 59 -17.52 5.98 -13.97
C TRP A 59 -16.34 5.00 -13.99
N GLN A 60 -16.14 4.26 -15.09
CA GLN A 60 -15.01 3.33 -15.23
C GLN A 60 -13.66 4.06 -15.18
N THR A 61 -13.58 5.24 -15.81
CA THR A 61 -12.38 6.09 -15.75
C THR A 61 -12.08 6.48 -14.30
N ASN A 62 -13.09 6.94 -13.56
CA ASN A 62 -12.94 7.32 -12.16
C ASN A 62 -12.60 6.13 -11.26
N ALA A 63 -13.15 4.95 -11.53
CA ALA A 63 -12.80 3.72 -10.82
C ALA A 63 -11.32 3.36 -11.03
N GLY A 64 -10.80 3.54 -12.26
CA GLY A 64 -9.37 3.39 -12.56
C GLY A 64 -8.49 4.35 -11.74
N LEU A 65 -8.88 5.62 -11.64
CA LEU A 65 -8.16 6.62 -10.82
C LEU A 65 -8.10 6.23 -9.33
N VAL A 66 -9.21 5.71 -8.79
CA VAL A 66 -9.24 5.22 -7.39
C VAL A 66 -8.32 4.03 -7.21
N ARG A 67 -8.36 3.07 -8.14
CA ARG A 67 -7.50 1.88 -8.13
C ARG A 67 -6.02 2.23 -8.18
N ASP A 68 -5.65 3.20 -9.01
CA ASP A 68 -4.27 3.68 -9.13
C ASP A 68 -3.82 4.40 -7.87
N ALA A 69 -4.66 5.24 -7.27
CA ALA A 69 -4.37 5.90 -6.00
C ALA A 69 -4.15 4.89 -4.86
N LEU A 70 -5.00 3.86 -4.76
CA LEU A 70 -4.85 2.79 -3.76
C LEU A 70 -3.55 2.00 -3.99
N THR A 71 -3.20 1.73 -5.25
CA THR A 71 -1.97 1.03 -5.60
C THR A 71 -0.72 1.86 -5.25
N ASP A 72 -0.74 3.18 -5.52
CA ASP A 72 0.34 4.10 -5.16
C ASP A 72 0.54 4.15 -3.64
N ILE A 73 -0.56 4.24 -2.88
CA ILE A 73 -0.51 4.19 -1.41
C ILE A 73 0.10 2.87 -0.92
N ALA A 74 -0.34 1.73 -1.46
CA ALA A 74 0.20 0.42 -1.09
C ALA A 74 1.72 0.34 -1.35
N ALA A 75 2.17 0.81 -2.51
CA ALA A 75 3.59 0.85 -2.87
C ALA A 75 4.41 1.74 -1.93
N ARG A 76 3.90 2.92 -1.56
CA ARG A 76 4.56 3.84 -0.62
C ARG A 76 4.70 3.23 0.78
N VAL A 77 3.66 2.56 1.28
CA VAL A 77 3.69 1.91 2.60
C VAL A 77 4.72 0.77 2.61
N GLN A 78 4.77 -0.04 1.55
CA GLN A 78 5.77 -1.11 1.41
C GLN A 78 7.20 -0.56 1.30
N GLY A 79 7.38 0.53 0.56
CA GLY A 79 8.66 1.23 0.46
C GLY A 79 9.13 1.78 1.82
N ALA A 80 8.21 2.37 2.59
CA ALA A 80 8.49 2.84 3.94
C ALA A 80 8.90 1.71 4.88
N GLU A 81 8.18 0.58 4.88
CA GLU A 81 8.53 -0.62 5.67
C GLU A 81 9.96 -1.10 5.37
N THR A 82 10.33 -1.17 4.10
CA THR A 82 11.68 -1.57 3.67
C THR A 82 12.74 -0.59 4.19
N GLY A 83 12.48 0.71 4.05
CA GLY A 83 13.37 1.76 4.54
C GLY A 83 13.59 1.70 6.05
N TYR A 84 12.52 1.59 6.83
CA TYR A 84 12.61 1.47 8.29
C TYR A 84 13.37 0.20 8.71
N THR A 85 13.10 -0.94 8.07
CA THR A 85 13.82 -2.20 8.35
C THR A 85 15.32 -2.05 8.12
N MET A 86 15.73 -1.43 7.01
CA MET A 86 17.14 -1.17 6.72
C MET A 86 17.77 -0.21 7.73
N THR A 87 17.09 0.87 8.11
CA THR A 87 17.59 1.82 9.11
C THR A 87 17.78 1.15 10.47
N GLU A 88 16.83 0.34 10.93
CA GLU A 88 16.94 -0.41 12.20
C GLU A 88 18.10 -1.41 12.19
N MET A 89 18.33 -2.10 11.06
CA MET A 89 19.48 -2.98 10.89
C MET A 89 20.82 -2.21 10.99
N GLN A 90 20.93 -1.06 10.34
CA GLN A 90 22.13 -0.22 10.38
C GLN A 90 22.40 0.35 11.78
N VAL A 91 21.37 0.86 12.46
CA VAL A 91 21.47 1.35 13.84
C VAL A 91 21.90 0.22 14.77
N THR A 92 21.26 -0.95 14.68
CA THR A 92 21.62 -2.12 15.48
C THR A 92 23.09 -2.54 15.26
N ALA A 93 23.55 -2.56 14.01
CA ALA A 93 24.93 -2.89 13.68
C ALA A 93 25.93 -1.86 14.24
N ALA A 94 25.61 -0.56 14.11
CA ALA A 94 26.42 0.52 14.65
C ALA A 94 26.50 0.48 16.18
N SER A 95 25.38 0.26 16.87
CA SER A 95 25.33 0.12 18.33
C SER A 95 26.19 -1.05 18.81
N ARG A 96 26.11 -2.22 18.14
CA ARG A 96 26.94 -3.39 18.47
C ARG A 96 28.44 -3.10 18.31
N SER A 97 28.83 -2.43 17.22
CA SER A 97 30.22 -2.02 16.99
C SER A 97 30.73 -1.07 18.06
N SER A 98 29.91 -0.09 18.47
CA SER A 98 30.27 0.90 19.49
C SER A 98 30.48 0.28 20.88
N THR A 99 29.65 -0.68 21.30
CA THR A 99 29.81 -1.40 22.58
C THR A 99 31.07 -2.27 22.63
N VAL A 100 31.56 -2.75 21.48
CA VAL A 100 32.81 -3.55 21.41
C VAL A 100 34.05 -2.66 21.55
N GLY A 101 34.00 -1.42 21.07
CA GLY A 101 35.11 -0.46 21.17
C GLY A 101 35.43 0.00 22.60
N THR A 102 34.41 0.11 23.47
CA THR A 102 34.59 0.60 24.85
C THR A 102 35.12 -0.45 25.83
N ARG A 103 35.01 -1.75 25.53
CA ARG A 103 35.47 -2.84 26.42
C ARG A 103 36.97 -3.15 26.28
N ARG A 104 37.65 -2.74 25.20
CA ARG A 104 39.07 -3.10 24.94
C ARG A 104 40.10 -2.08 25.46
N GLN A 105 39.68 -0.95 26.03
CA GLN A 105 40.58 0.11 26.51
C GLN A 105 40.49 0.26 28.03
N GLY A 106 40.81 -0.81 28.76
CA GLY A 106 40.76 -0.84 30.22
C GLY A 106 41.47 -2.07 30.78
N GLY A 107 42.74 -2.25 30.43
CA GLY A 107 43.51 -3.41 30.89
C GLY A 107 45.02 -3.25 30.73
N GLY A 108 45.63 -2.67 31.78
CA GLY A 108 46.95 -3.07 32.33
C GLY A 108 48.22 -2.74 31.56
N THR A 109 49.09 -1.92 32.18
CA THR A 109 50.37 -2.29 32.83
C THR A 109 50.71 -1.15 33.81
N ALA A 110 50.75 -1.37 35.13
CA ALA A 110 51.88 -1.95 35.88
C ALA A 110 53.17 -1.12 35.69
#